data_AF-A0A923EX18-F1
#
_entry.id   AF-A0A923EX18-F1
#
_cell.length_a   1.000
_cell.length_b   1.000
_cell.length_c   1.000
_cell.angle_alpha   90.00
_cell.angle_beta   90.00
_cell.angle_gamma   90.00
#
_symmetry.space_group_name_H-M   'P 1'
#
loop_
_entity.id
_entity.type
_entity.pdbx_description
1 polymer ?
#
loop_
_entity_poly.entity_id
_entity_poly.type
_entity_poly.pdbx_seq_one_letter_code
_entity_poly.pdbx_strand_id
1 'polypeptide(L)'
;MSTSAHDPRGSASDSLITQINIDNVMQACRIFDEQVTSMQRAIQNSALLRNIPACGKDIVSADAQALFQSKIDRILAVHQDHLEEVREARDRLKKAALQYGFTEDQVETSLRAGTPGFRGPLAES
;
A
#
# COMPACT_ATOMS: atom_id res chain seq x y z
N MET A 1 38.48 -46.03 -6.14
CA MET A 1 38.21 -44.95 -5.18
C MET A 1 37.67 -43.76 -5.95
N SER A 2 36.38 -43.49 -5.78
CA SER A 2 35.68 -42.35 -6.37
C SER A 2 35.92 -41.09 -5.54
N THR A 3 36.16 -39.96 -6.18
CA THR A 3 35.73 -38.66 -5.65
C THR A 3 35.01 -37.93 -6.76
N SER A 4 33.68 -38.09 -6.78
CA SER A 4 32.81 -37.29 -7.62
C SER A 4 32.89 -35.85 -7.09
N ALA A 5 33.27 -34.91 -7.95
CA ALA A 5 33.18 -33.49 -7.66
C ALA A 5 31.70 -33.14 -7.45
N HIS A 6 31.31 -33.01 -6.19
CA HIS A 6 29.99 -32.54 -5.83
C HIS A 6 30.02 -31.02 -5.79
N ASP A 7 29.59 -30.40 -6.87
CA ASP A 7 28.92 -29.11 -6.80
C ASP A 7 27.50 -29.34 -7.33
N PRO A 8 26.49 -28.81 -6.63
CA PRO A 8 26.12 -27.44 -6.93
C PRO A 8 25.91 -26.62 -5.66
N ARG A 9 26.73 -25.59 -5.45
CA ARG A 9 26.31 -24.42 -4.67
C ARG A 9 25.24 -23.65 -5.44
N GLY A 10 23.99 -24.11 -5.34
CA GLY A 10 22.82 -23.25 -5.49
C GLY A 10 22.93 -22.16 -4.43
N SER A 11 23.41 -21.00 -4.85
CA SER A 11 23.78 -19.89 -3.98
C SER A 11 22.58 -19.48 -3.13
N ALA A 12 22.80 -19.01 -1.90
CA ALA A 12 21.79 -18.31 -1.10
C ALA A 12 21.07 -17.19 -1.88
N SER A 13 21.66 -16.70 -2.98
CA SER A 13 21.04 -15.85 -3.99
C SER A 13 19.79 -16.46 -4.65
N ASP A 14 19.78 -17.75 -5.00
CA ASP A 14 18.59 -18.43 -5.54
C ASP A 14 17.50 -18.56 -4.48
N SER A 15 17.90 -18.79 -3.21
CA SER A 15 16.96 -18.84 -2.08
C SER A 15 16.34 -17.47 -1.78
N LEU A 16 17.10 -16.38 -1.98
CA LEU A 16 16.59 -15.01 -1.86
C LEU A 16 15.66 -14.65 -3.04
N ILE A 17 16.00 -15.09 -4.26
CA ILE A 17 15.14 -14.94 -5.45
C ILE A 17 13.82 -15.68 -5.27
N THR A 18 13.82 -16.85 -4.61
CA THR A 18 12.58 -17.56 -4.25
C THR A 18 11.74 -16.89 -3.14
N GLN A 19 12.32 -15.98 -2.34
CA GLN A 19 11.57 -15.23 -1.32
C GLN A 19 10.77 -14.06 -1.93
N ILE A 20 11.23 -13.51 -3.06
CA ILE A 20 10.44 -12.60 -3.90
C ILE A 20 9.54 -13.46 -4.79
N ASN A 21 8.61 -14.18 -4.16
CA ASN A 21 7.54 -14.86 -4.88
C ASN A 21 6.64 -13.80 -5.54
N ILE A 22 6.40 -13.94 -6.85
CA ILE A 22 5.51 -13.07 -7.62
C ILE A 22 4.15 -12.92 -6.94
N ASP A 23 3.61 -13.99 -6.36
CA ASP A 23 2.33 -13.97 -5.69
C ASP A 23 2.36 -13.08 -4.43
N ASN A 24 3.48 -13.09 -3.70
CA ASN A 24 3.68 -12.23 -2.53
C ASN A 24 3.77 -10.75 -2.94
N VAL A 25 4.49 -10.46 -4.04
CA VAL A 25 4.63 -9.10 -4.58
C VAL A 25 3.27 -8.58 -5.09
N MET A 26 2.53 -9.41 -5.81
CA MET A 26 1.20 -9.07 -6.30
C MET A 26 0.20 -8.90 -5.16
N GLN A 27 0.25 -9.76 -4.14
CA GLN A 27 -0.58 -9.61 -2.94
C GLN A 27 -0.27 -8.31 -2.20
N ALA A 28 1.01 -7.97 -2.03
CA ALA A 28 1.42 -6.69 -1.45
C ALA A 28 0.90 -5.50 -2.29
N CYS A 29 1.03 -5.54 -3.62
CA CYS A 29 0.46 -4.52 -4.51
C CYS A 29 -1.06 -4.33 -4.29
N ARG A 30 -1.82 -5.42 -4.15
CA ARG A 30 -3.27 -5.34 -3.88
C ARG A 30 -3.57 -4.68 -2.54
N ILE A 31 -2.83 -5.03 -1.49
CA ILE A 31 -2.97 -4.41 -0.16
C ILE A 31 -2.71 -2.90 -0.25
N PHE A 32 -1.66 -2.49 -0.97
CA PHE A 32 -1.39 -1.07 -1.21
C PHE A 32 -2.52 -0.39 -1.99
N ASP A 33 -3.09 -1.04 -3.00
CA ASP A 33 -4.20 -0.47 -3.79
C ASP A 33 -5.49 -0.28 -2.98
N GLU A 34 -5.82 -1.27 -2.16
CA GLU A 34 -6.95 -1.19 -1.22
C GLU A 34 -6.73 -0.04 -0.23
N GLN A 35 -5.51 0.09 0.30
CA GLN A 35 -5.17 1.16 1.25
C GLN A 35 -5.22 2.54 0.59
N VAL A 36 -4.63 2.72 -0.59
CA VAL A 36 -4.70 3.98 -1.36
C VAL A 36 -6.15 4.37 -1.62
N THR A 37 -6.97 3.42 -2.06
CA THR A 37 -8.40 3.64 -2.33
C THR A 37 -9.15 4.05 -1.05
N SER A 38 -8.89 3.35 0.05
CA SER A 38 -9.50 3.65 1.36
C SER A 38 -9.13 5.06 1.84
N MET A 39 -7.85 5.41 1.78
CA MET A 39 -7.34 6.73 2.18
C MET A 39 -7.88 7.85 1.29
N GLN A 40 -7.97 7.64 -0.02
CA GLN A 40 -8.60 8.60 -0.93
C GLN A 40 -10.05 8.87 -0.56
N ARG A 41 -10.84 7.82 -0.28
CA ARG A 41 -12.23 7.99 0.14
C ARG A 41 -12.32 8.72 1.48
N ALA A 42 -11.45 8.41 2.44
CA ALA A 42 -11.42 9.09 3.73
C ALA A 42 -11.14 10.60 3.57
N ILE A 43 -10.19 10.98 2.72
CA ILE A 43 -9.85 12.38 2.42
C ILE A 43 -10.98 13.08 1.65
N GLN A 44 -11.67 12.38 0.75
CA GLN A 44 -12.82 12.94 0.04
C GLN A 44 -14.02 13.16 0.98
N ASN A 45 -14.30 12.20 1.85
CA ASN A 45 -15.39 12.29 2.83
C ASN A 45 -15.16 13.40 3.86
N SER A 46 -13.91 13.74 4.14
CA SER A 46 -13.56 14.86 5.03
C SER A 46 -13.60 16.23 4.34
N ALA A 47 -14.02 16.33 3.07
CA ALA A 47 -14.12 17.60 2.36
C ALA A 47 -15.00 18.63 3.07
N LEU A 48 -16.05 18.17 3.78
CA LEU A 48 -16.92 19.04 4.58
C LEU A 48 -16.19 19.73 5.74
N LEU A 49 -15.09 19.16 6.22
CA LEU A 49 -14.28 19.75 7.30
C LEU A 49 -13.40 20.90 6.82
N ARG A 50 -13.22 21.08 5.50
CA ARG A 50 -12.41 22.17 4.93
C ARG A 50 -13.01 23.54 5.14
N ASN A 51 -14.30 23.62 5.44
CA ASN A 51 -15.02 24.87 5.68
C ASN A 51 -15.99 24.68 6.85
N ILE A 52 -15.46 24.47 8.05
CA ILE A 52 -16.32 24.41 9.24
C ILE A 52 -16.90 25.80 9.52
N PRO A 53 -18.22 25.96 9.73
CA PRO A 53 -18.79 27.24 10.12
C PRO A 53 -18.45 27.57 11.56
N ALA A 54 -18.50 28.86 11.92
CA ALA A 54 -18.45 29.27 13.33
C ALA A 54 -19.62 28.68 14.12
N CYS A 55 -19.36 28.28 15.37
CA CYS A 55 -20.39 27.74 16.27
C CYS A 55 -21.40 28.80 16.75
N GLY A 56 -21.08 30.09 16.57
CA GLY A 56 -21.86 31.24 17.04
C GLY A 56 -21.47 32.51 16.29
N LYS A 57 -22.19 33.61 16.56
CA LYS A 57 -21.96 34.93 15.93
C LYS A 57 -21.03 35.85 16.74
N ASP A 58 -20.55 35.38 17.88
CA ASP A 58 -19.66 36.12 18.76
C ASP A 58 -18.19 36.00 18.33
N ILE A 59 -17.36 36.91 18.84
CA ILE A 59 -15.93 36.99 18.49
C ILE A 59 -15.19 35.72 18.92
N VAL A 60 -15.55 35.12 20.07
CA VAL A 60 -14.88 33.90 20.57
C VAL A 60 -15.16 32.72 19.64
N SER A 61 -16.39 32.61 19.13
CA SER A 61 -16.74 31.59 18.12
C SER A 61 -15.97 31.75 16.81
N ALA A 62 -15.70 32.98 16.37
CA ALA A 62 -14.90 33.25 15.17
C ALA A 62 -13.42 32.89 15.35
N ASP A 63 -12.83 33.26 16.49
CA ASP A 63 -11.44 32.89 16.83
C ASP A 63 -11.29 31.37 16.97
N ALA A 64 -12.25 30.71 17.62
CA ALA A 64 -12.29 29.26 17.72
C ALA A 64 -12.35 28.60 16.34
N GLN A 65 -13.21 29.10 15.44
CA GLN A 65 -13.29 28.60 14.06
C GLN A 65 -11.93 28.66 13.37
N ALA A 66 -11.21 29.78 13.46
CA ALA A 66 -9.89 29.93 12.84
C ALA A 66 -8.86 28.93 13.40
N LEU A 67 -8.84 28.74 14.72
CA LEU A 67 -7.94 27.79 15.37
C LEU A 67 -8.25 26.33 14.98
N PHE A 68 -9.53 25.95 14.98
CA PHE A 68 -9.95 24.61 14.58
C PHE A 68 -9.71 24.36 13.09
N GLN A 69 -9.97 25.35 12.23
CA GLN A 69 -9.72 25.22 10.79
C GLN A 69 -8.23 24.97 10.52
N SER A 70 -7.33 25.72 11.16
CA SER A 70 -5.88 25.48 11.02
C SER A 70 -5.46 24.07 11.44
N LYS A 71 -6.06 23.54 12.52
CA LYS A 71 -5.80 22.16 12.98
C LYS A 71 -6.33 21.13 11.99
N ILE A 72 -7.54 21.33 11.47
CA ILE A 72 -8.15 20.46 10.46
C ILE A 72 -7.30 20.45 9.19
N ASP A 73 -6.90 21.62 8.69
CA ASP A 73 -6.07 21.74 7.50
C ASP A 73 -4.77 20.97 7.65
N ARG A 74 -4.14 21.04 8.84
CA ARG A 74 -2.94 20.27 9.13
C ARG A 74 -3.18 18.76 9.18
N ILE A 75 -4.31 18.31 9.73
CA ILE A 75 -4.67 16.89 9.72
C ILE A 75 -4.86 16.40 8.28
N LEU A 76 -5.58 17.17 7.45
CA LEU A 76 -5.80 16.83 6.05
C LEU A 76 -4.51 16.80 5.24
N ALA A 77 -3.59 17.75 5.49
CA ALA A 77 -2.27 17.76 4.86
C ALA A 77 -1.48 16.49 5.20
N VAL A 78 -1.40 16.10 6.47
CA VAL A 78 -0.70 14.87 6.89
C VAL A 78 -1.29 13.62 6.23
N HIS A 79 -2.62 13.54 6.12
CA HIS A 79 -3.25 12.41 5.42
C HIS A 79 -2.96 12.42 3.92
N GLN A 80 -2.86 13.60 3.30
CA GLN A 80 -2.52 13.74 1.90
C GLN A 80 -1.06 13.32 1.63
N ASP A 81 -0.13 13.75 2.48
CA ASP A 81 1.29 13.36 2.42
C ASP A 81 1.43 11.85 2.59
N HIS A 82 0.74 11.27 3.58
CA HIS A 82 0.78 9.82 3.80
C HIS A 82 0.19 9.04 2.61
N LEU A 83 -0.87 9.54 1.97
CA LEU A 83 -1.41 8.94 0.74
C LEU A 83 -0.38 8.96 -0.40
N GLU A 84 0.40 10.04 -0.53
CA GLU A 84 1.46 10.13 -1.52
C GLU A 84 2.58 9.12 -1.26
N GLU A 85 3.04 8.99 -0.02
CA GLU A 85 4.05 7.99 0.37
C GLU A 85 3.59 6.56 0.05
N VAL A 86 2.33 6.23 0.35
CA VAL A 86 1.75 4.90 0.09
C VAL A 86 1.67 4.63 -1.41
N ARG A 87 1.30 5.63 -2.23
CA ARG A 87 1.31 5.51 -3.70
C ARG A 87 2.71 5.31 -4.24
N GLU A 88 3.67 6.06 -3.73
CA GLU A 88 5.06 5.91 -4.15
C GLU A 88 5.60 4.51 -3.83
N ALA A 89 5.33 4.00 -2.62
CA ALA A 89 5.69 2.65 -2.23
C ALA A 89 5.08 1.60 -3.18
N ARG A 90 3.80 1.75 -3.52
CA ARG A 90 3.08 0.89 -4.48
C ARG A 90 3.70 0.93 -5.87
N ASP A 91 4.04 2.12 -6.37
CA ASP A 91 4.63 2.28 -7.69
C ASP A 91 6.06 1.73 -7.75
N ARG A 92 6.85 1.90 -6.69
CA ARG A 92 8.18 1.28 -6.56
C ARG A 92 8.09 -0.24 -6.53
N LEU A 93 7.10 -0.80 -5.83
CA LEU A 93 6.85 -2.25 -5.79
C LEU A 93 6.48 -2.79 -7.18
N LYS A 94 5.60 -2.09 -7.91
CA LYS A 94 5.24 -2.45 -9.28
C LYS A 94 6.44 -2.40 -10.23
N LYS A 95 7.29 -1.36 -10.14
CA LYS A 95 8.52 -1.25 -10.92
C LYS A 95 9.50 -2.37 -10.62
N ALA A 96 9.68 -2.72 -9.34
CA ALA A 96 10.52 -3.85 -8.94
C ALA A 96 10.00 -5.16 -9.55
N ALA A 97 8.68 -5.39 -9.51
CA ALA A 97 8.05 -6.54 -10.13
C ALA A 97 8.42 -6.64 -11.63
N LEU A 98 8.24 -5.56 -12.40
CA LEU A 98 8.60 -5.54 -13.83
C LEU A 98 10.09 -5.85 -14.08
N GLN A 99 10.99 -5.35 -13.21
CA GLN A 99 12.43 -5.59 -13.33
C GLN A 99 12.84 -7.06 -13.11
N TYR A 100 12.07 -7.82 -12.32
CA TYR A 100 12.30 -9.25 -12.11
C TYR A 100 11.76 -10.14 -13.24
N GLY A 101 11.37 -9.55 -14.38
CA GLY A 101 10.98 -10.29 -15.59
C GLY A 101 9.48 -10.55 -15.71
N PHE A 102 8.65 -9.87 -14.92
CA PHE A 102 7.19 -9.94 -15.08
C PHE A 102 6.77 -9.01 -16.22
N THR A 103 6.00 -9.56 -17.18
CA THR A 103 5.41 -8.74 -18.25
C THR A 103 4.32 -7.83 -17.68
N GLU A 104 4.16 -6.65 -18.26
CA GLU A 104 3.15 -5.67 -17.81
C GLU A 104 1.73 -6.25 -17.83
N ASP A 105 1.45 -7.12 -18.81
CA ASP A 105 0.20 -7.88 -18.93
C ASP A 105 -0.01 -8.89 -17.78
N GLN A 106 1.04 -9.55 -17.30
CA GLN A 106 0.95 -10.50 -16.18
C GLN A 106 0.71 -9.79 -14.84
N VAL A 107 1.33 -8.62 -14.66
CA VAL A 107 1.12 -7.77 -13.48
C VAL A 107 -0.32 -7.22 -13.50
N GLU A 108 -0.77 -6.71 -14.65
CA GLU A 108 -2.11 -6.12 -14.76
C GLU A 108 -3.23 -7.16 -14.67
N THR A 109 -3.07 -8.31 -15.31
CA THR A 109 -4.01 -9.44 -15.23
C THR A 109 -4.11 -9.97 -13.80
N SER A 110 -2.97 -10.15 -13.13
CA SER A 110 -2.93 -10.57 -11.73
C SER A 110 -3.51 -9.51 -10.78
N LEU A 111 -3.42 -8.22 -11.10
CA LEU A 111 -4.09 -7.17 -10.33
C LEU A 111 -5.62 -7.27 -10.47
N ARG A 112 -6.12 -7.55 -11.68
CA ARG A 112 -7.56 -7.62 -11.99
C ARG A 112 -8.26 -8.88 -11.49
N ALA A 113 -7.52 -9.97 -11.22
CA ALA A 113 -8.08 -11.30 -11.00
C ALA A 113 -8.40 -11.70 -9.52
N GLY A 114 -8.24 -10.87 -8.49
CA GLY A 114 -8.62 -11.25 -7.11
C GLY A 114 -10.12 -11.06 -6.86
N THR A 115 -10.97 -12.05 -6.53
CA THR A 115 -11.05 -12.97 -5.34
C THR A 115 -12.21 -13.99 -5.63
N PRO A 116 -12.38 -15.20 -5.03
CA PRO A 116 -11.98 -15.58 -3.67
C PRO A 116 -11.39 -16.98 -3.40
N GLY A 117 -10.74 -17.08 -2.24
CA GLY A 117 -10.70 -18.30 -1.42
C GLY A 117 -9.34 -18.99 -1.36
N PHE A 118 -8.52 -18.65 -0.37
CA PHE A 118 -7.54 -19.61 0.14
C PHE A 118 -7.80 -19.86 1.63
N ARG A 119 -8.37 -21.05 1.88
CA ARG A 119 -8.49 -21.68 3.19
C ARG A 119 -7.10 -22.23 3.52
N GLY A 120 -6.42 -21.63 4.50
CA GLY A 120 -5.10 -22.09 4.93
C GLY A 120 -5.12 -23.57 5.36
N PRO A 121 -4.00 -24.30 5.25
CA PRO A 121 -3.95 -25.69 5.67
C PRO A 121 -4.25 -25.80 7.17
N LEU A 122 -5.20 -26.64 7.53
CA LEU A 122 -5.40 -27.07 8.91
C LEU A 122 -4.13 -27.76 9.38
N ALA A 123 -3.53 -27.24 10.45
CA ALA A 123 -2.47 -27.93 11.17
C ALA A 123 -3.06 -29.21 11.79
N GLU A 124 -2.68 -30.37 11.24
CA GLU A 124 -2.94 -31.66 11.86
C GLU A 124 -1.96 -31.83 13.05
N SER A 125 -2.51 -32.22 14.20
CA SER A 125 -1.78 -32.68 15.40
C SER A 125 -1.87 -34.19 15.50
#